data_AF-A0A5F2GLA1-F1
#
_entry.id   AF-A0A5F2GLA1-F1
#
_cell.length_a   1.000
_cell.length_b   1.000
_cell.length_c   1.000
_cell.angle_alpha   90.00
_cell.angle_beta   90.00
_cell.angle_gamma   90.00
#
_symmetry.space_group_name_H-M   'P 1'
#
loop_
_entity.id
_entity.type
_entity.pdbx_description
1 polymer ?
#
loop_
_entity_poly.entity_id
_entity_poly.type
_entity_poly.pdbx_seq_one_letter_code
_entity_poly.pdbx_strand_id
1 'polypeptide(L)'
;MAAPVNAETVRENPGGQIVAFALHIAELRAAEEQVEFDGTCDSACTLYLSLPPGQLCITRRASFGFHLPYGVGAEQNAAAAQYLVSQYPDWVRQWIGEHGGLTHTIMRMGADEAAQHLALCGVLA
;
A
#
# COMPACT_ATOMS: atom_id res chain seq x y z
N MET A 1 -9.65 -6.15 -21.62
CA MET A 1 -9.40 -7.38 -20.84
C MET A 1 -10.10 -7.20 -19.51
N ALA A 2 -10.87 -8.19 -19.06
CA ALA A 2 -11.59 -8.10 -17.79
C ALA A 2 -10.62 -8.42 -16.64
N ALA A 3 -10.73 -7.67 -15.54
CA ALA A 3 -10.06 -8.02 -14.30
C ALA A 3 -10.47 -9.46 -13.89
N PRO A 4 -9.60 -10.21 -13.19
CA PRO A 4 -9.98 -11.51 -12.66
C PRO A 4 -11.28 -11.41 -11.87
N VAL A 5 -12.07 -12.49 -11.87
CA VAL A 5 -13.44 -12.52 -11.33
C VAL A 5 -13.49 -12.16 -9.83
N ASN A 6 -12.35 -12.17 -9.13
CA ASN A 6 -12.14 -11.66 -7.77
C ASN A 6 -10.93 -10.71 -7.74
N ALA A 7 -11.04 -9.55 -8.38
CA ALA A 7 -10.04 -8.50 -8.29
C ALA A 7 -10.60 -7.35 -7.46
N GLU A 8 -9.98 -7.08 -6.30
CA GLU A 8 -10.28 -5.86 -5.58
C GLU A 8 -9.62 -4.69 -6.33
N THR A 9 -10.38 -3.63 -6.57
CA THR A 9 -9.80 -2.40 -7.11
C THR A 9 -9.81 -1.30 -6.07
N VAL A 10 -8.62 -0.86 -5.67
CA VAL A 10 -8.42 0.25 -4.75
C VAL A 10 -8.45 1.56 -5.51
N ARG A 11 -9.39 2.43 -5.15
CA ARG A 11 -9.53 3.80 -5.68
C ARG A 11 -9.77 4.77 -4.53
N GLU A 12 -9.03 5.88 -4.54
CA GLU A 12 -9.27 7.03 -3.67
C GLU A 12 -9.41 6.67 -2.17
N ASN A 13 -8.64 5.69 -1.71
CA ASN A 13 -8.77 5.15 -0.36
C ASN A 13 -7.86 5.94 0.60
N PRO A 14 -8.41 6.71 1.56
CA PRO A 14 -7.63 7.53 2.47
C PRO A 14 -6.96 6.73 3.60
N GLY A 15 -7.19 5.42 3.66
CA GLY A 15 -6.77 4.56 4.75
C GLY A 15 -7.80 4.50 5.88
N GLY A 16 -7.33 4.26 7.11
CA GLY A 16 -8.18 4.03 8.26
C GLY A 16 -7.47 3.24 9.36
N GLN A 17 -8.20 2.36 10.04
CA GLN A 17 -7.64 1.55 11.12
C GLN A 17 -6.67 0.50 10.58
N ILE A 18 -5.40 0.59 10.97
CA ILE A 18 -4.32 -0.35 10.59
C ILE A 18 -4.73 -1.82 10.77
N VAL A 19 -5.39 -2.15 11.89
CA VAL A 19 -5.81 -3.53 12.18
C VAL A 19 -6.83 -4.06 11.18
N ALA A 20 -7.76 -3.22 10.70
CA ALA A 20 -8.75 -3.64 9.70
C ALA A 20 -8.08 -3.99 8.37
N PHE A 21 -7.11 -3.17 7.93
CA PHE A 21 -6.31 -3.46 6.74
C PHE A 21 -5.48 -4.73 6.92
N ALA A 22 -4.82 -4.90 8.07
CA ALA A 22 -4.01 -6.09 8.36
C ALA A 22 -4.80 -7.40 8.25
N LEU A 23 -6.03 -7.44 8.79
CA LEU A 23 -6.91 -8.60 8.70
C LEU A 23 -7.33 -8.86 7.26
N HIS A 24 -7.80 -7.84 6.55
CA HIS A 24 -8.24 -7.95 5.17
C HIS A 24 -7.12 -8.41 4.21
N ILE A 25 -5.91 -7.86 4.38
CA ILE A 25 -4.74 -8.24 3.59
C ILE A 25 -4.34 -9.70 3.86
N ALA A 26 -4.52 -10.20 5.08
CA ALA A 26 -4.28 -11.61 5.38
C ALA A 26 -5.26 -12.53 4.64
N GLU A 27 -6.53 -12.13 4.54
CA GLU A 27 -7.56 -12.84 3.76
C GLU A 27 -7.21 -12.85 2.26
N LEU A 28 -6.91 -11.68 1.68
CA LEU A 28 -6.49 -11.54 0.27
C LEU A 28 -5.24 -12.38 -0.06
N ARG A 29 -4.26 -12.39 0.84
CA ARG A 29 -3.04 -13.19 0.68
C ARG A 29 -3.35 -14.68 0.66
N ALA A 30 -4.18 -15.15 1.59
CA ALA A 30 -4.55 -16.56 1.69
C ALA A 30 -5.40 -17.04 0.51
N ALA A 31 -6.22 -16.15 -0.06
CA ALA A 31 -7.07 -16.44 -1.19
C ALA A 31 -6.38 -16.28 -2.56
N GLU A 32 -5.12 -15.82 -2.58
CA GLU A 32 -4.40 -15.46 -3.81
C GLU A 32 -5.18 -14.45 -4.69
N GLU A 33 -6.00 -13.60 -4.06
CA GLU A 33 -6.82 -12.61 -4.74
C GLU A 33 -5.96 -11.46 -5.28
N GLN A 34 -6.31 -10.98 -6.46
CA GLN A 34 -5.58 -9.91 -7.14
C GLN A 34 -6.06 -8.55 -6.67
N VAL A 35 -5.12 -7.62 -6.50
CA VAL A 35 -5.42 -6.23 -6.12
C VAL A 35 -4.89 -5.29 -7.20
N GLU A 36 -5.79 -4.49 -7.76
CA GLU A 36 -5.50 -3.42 -8.69
C GLU A 36 -5.51 -2.07 -7.96
N PHE A 37 -4.44 -1.29 -8.11
CA PHE A 37 -4.43 0.10 -7.69
C PHE A 37 -4.71 1.03 -8.86
N ASP A 38 -5.86 1.71 -8.81
CA ASP A 38 -6.36 2.54 -9.89
C ASP A 38 -6.71 3.97 -9.44
N GLY A 39 -5.95 4.47 -8.46
CA GLY A 39 -6.11 5.78 -7.86
C GLY A 39 -5.24 5.93 -6.62
N THR A 40 -5.61 6.86 -5.73
CA THR A 40 -4.84 7.09 -4.50
C THR A 40 -5.09 6.00 -3.45
N CYS A 41 -4.03 5.64 -2.74
CA CYS A 41 -4.06 4.72 -1.61
C CYS A 41 -3.16 5.30 -0.51
N ASP A 42 -3.77 5.91 0.50
CA ASP A 42 -3.07 6.69 1.51
C ASP A 42 -3.08 6.01 2.89
N SER A 43 -2.11 6.35 3.73
CA SER A 43 -2.06 5.92 5.12
C SER A 43 -2.08 4.39 5.24
N ALA A 44 -2.94 3.82 6.09
CA ALA A 44 -3.09 2.38 6.26
C ALA A 44 -3.46 1.62 4.96
N CYS A 45 -4.02 2.29 3.94
CA CYS A 45 -4.26 1.65 2.64
C CYS A 45 -2.95 1.12 2.02
N THR A 46 -1.84 1.82 2.20
CA THR A 46 -0.55 1.40 1.63
C THR A 46 -0.07 0.03 2.15
N LEU A 47 -0.67 -0.52 3.22
CA LEU A 47 -0.37 -1.87 3.70
C LEU A 47 -0.65 -2.95 2.65
N TYR A 48 -1.53 -2.71 1.68
CA TYR A 48 -1.76 -3.64 0.58
C TYR A 48 -0.46 -3.93 -0.20
N LEU A 49 0.51 -3.00 -0.20
CA LEU A 49 1.84 -3.22 -0.80
C LEU A 49 2.64 -4.34 -0.13
N SER A 50 2.20 -4.86 1.03
CA SER A 50 2.77 -6.06 1.66
C SER A 50 2.38 -7.36 0.97
N LEU A 51 1.36 -7.35 0.10
CA LEU A 51 1.01 -8.50 -0.72
C LEU A 51 2.17 -8.86 -1.66
N PRO A 52 2.31 -10.13 -2.07
CA PRO A 52 3.29 -10.53 -3.08
C PRO A 52 3.13 -9.68 -4.35
N PRO A 53 4.22 -9.24 -5.00
CA PRO A 53 4.12 -8.43 -6.23
C PRO A 53 3.28 -9.07 -7.34
N GLY A 54 3.21 -10.41 -7.41
CA GLY A 54 2.36 -11.12 -8.38
C GLY A 54 0.84 -11.05 -8.10
N GLN A 55 0.45 -10.64 -6.89
CA GLN A 55 -0.94 -10.35 -6.51
C GLN A 55 -1.31 -8.86 -6.70
N LEU A 56 -0.38 -8.04 -7.18
CA LEU A 56 -0.53 -6.61 -7.26
C LEU A 56 -0.32 -6.14 -8.69
N CYS A 57 -1.14 -5.19 -9.13
CA CYS A 57 -0.85 -4.40 -10.30
C CYS A 57 -1.26 -2.94 -10.08
N ILE A 58 -0.65 -2.03 -10.82
CA ILE A 58 -0.96 -0.60 -10.74
C ILE A 58 -1.39 -0.05 -12.10
N THR A 59 -2.26 0.94 -12.11
CA THR A 59 -2.49 1.77 -13.30
C THR A 59 -1.63 3.04 -13.22
N ARG A 60 -1.57 3.81 -14.31
CA ARG A 60 -0.88 5.12 -14.31
C ARG A 60 -1.52 6.16 -13.38
N ARG A 61 -2.71 5.88 -12.83
CA ARG A 61 -3.37 6.74 -11.84
C ARG A 61 -2.98 6.39 -10.40
N ALA A 62 -2.25 5.29 -10.19
CA ALA A 62 -1.87 4.86 -8.86
C ALA A 62 -0.94 5.88 -8.19
N SER A 63 -1.19 6.13 -6.90
CA SER A 63 -0.24 6.84 -6.05
C SER A 63 -0.40 6.40 -4.61
N PHE A 64 0.71 6.33 -3.89
CA PHE A 64 0.76 5.82 -2.52
C PHE A 64 1.21 6.92 -1.57
N GLY A 65 0.39 7.22 -0.57
CA GLY A 65 0.66 8.25 0.41
C GLY A 65 1.10 7.68 1.75
N PHE A 66 2.30 8.02 2.19
CA PHE A 66 2.90 7.54 3.43
C PHE A 66 3.01 8.66 4.45
N HIS A 67 2.69 8.38 5.72
CA HIS A 67 2.90 9.28 6.84
C HIS A 67 2.89 8.50 8.16
N LEU A 68 3.30 9.15 9.25
CA LEU A 68 3.20 8.58 10.60
C LEU A 68 1.74 8.42 11.01
N PRO A 69 1.34 7.26 11.56
CA PRO A 69 0.00 7.09 12.10
C PRO A 69 -0.23 8.05 13.27
N TYR A 70 -1.47 8.49 13.41
CA TYR A 70 -1.93 9.38 14.47
C TYR A 70 -3.20 8.79 15.10
N GLY A 71 -3.44 9.13 16.36
CA GLY A 71 -4.45 8.47 17.16
C GLY A 71 -4.44 8.93 18.62
N VAL A 72 -4.80 8.02 19.52
CA VAL A 72 -5.16 8.34 20.92
C VAL A 72 -3.98 8.70 21.84
N GLY A 73 -2.75 8.31 21.51
CA GLY A 73 -1.59 8.57 22.38
C GLY A 73 -0.24 8.30 21.71
N ALA A 74 0.82 8.96 22.21
CA ALA A 74 2.15 8.93 21.59
C ALA A 74 2.76 7.51 21.52
N GLU A 75 2.59 6.72 22.59
CA GLU A 75 3.09 5.34 22.64
C GLU A 75 2.36 4.43 21.64
N GLN A 76 1.03 4.55 21.56
CA GLN A 76 0.24 3.78 20.60
C GLN A 76 0.58 4.18 19.16
N ASN A 77 0.81 5.47 18.89
CA ASN A 77 1.24 5.93 17.58
C ASN A 77 2.63 5.40 17.20
N ALA A 78 3.56 5.33 18.16
CA ALA A 78 4.88 4.76 17.93
C ALA A 78 4.80 3.26 17.60
N ALA A 79 4.02 2.49 18.37
CA ALA A 79 3.79 1.07 18.11
C ALA A 79 3.12 0.84 16.75
N ALA A 80 2.12 1.65 16.41
CA ALA A 80 1.45 1.61 15.11
C ALA A 80 2.42 1.93 13.96
N ALA A 81 3.32 2.90 14.14
CA ALA A 81 4.30 3.26 13.12
C ALA A 81 5.30 2.11 12.90
N GLN A 82 5.79 1.50 13.97
CA GLN A 82 6.68 0.33 13.90
C GLN A 82 6.01 -0.84 13.17
N TYR A 83 4.75 -1.14 13.53
CA TYR A 83 3.99 -2.16 12.84
C TYR A 83 3.85 -1.86 11.35
N LEU A 84 3.37 -0.66 10.98
CA LEU A 84 3.16 -0.27 9.60
C LEU A 84 4.44 -0.37 8.75
N VAL A 85 5.57 0.14 9.26
CA VAL A 85 6.87 0.05 8.56
C VAL A 85 7.37 -1.40 8.44
N SER A 86 7.13 -2.24 9.45
CA SER A 86 7.52 -3.66 9.40
C SER A 86 6.80 -4.46 8.32
N GLN A 87 5.57 -4.05 7.94
CA GLN A 87 4.79 -4.74 6.91
C GLN A 87 5.24 -4.41 5.50
N TYR A 88 5.86 -3.25 5.28
CA TYR A 88 6.25 -2.82 3.96
C TYR A 88 7.36 -3.70 3.36
N PRO A 89 7.32 -3.98 2.05
CA PRO A 89 8.44 -4.62 1.38
C PRO A 89 9.68 -3.70 1.37
N ASP A 90 10.86 -4.28 1.14
CA ASP A 90 12.13 -3.54 1.20
C ASP A 90 12.16 -2.30 0.29
N TRP A 91 11.60 -2.41 -0.91
CA TRP A 91 11.58 -1.30 -1.87
C TRP A 91 10.76 -0.09 -1.38
N VAL A 92 9.67 -0.33 -0.66
CA VAL A 92 8.88 0.75 -0.04
C VAL A 92 9.66 1.37 1.12
N ARG A 93 10.26 0.54 1.98
CA ARG A 93 11.09 1.02 3.10
C ARG A 93 12.27 1.87 2.62
N GLN A 94 12.94 1.42 1.55
CA GLN A 94 14.05 2.13 0.93
C GLN A 94 13.57 3.47 0.35
N TRP A 95 12.49 3.48 -0.44
CA TRP A 95 11.94 4.71 -0.99
C TRP A 95 11.56 5.72 0.10
N ILE A 96 10.91 5.27 1.18
CA ILE A 96 10.60 6.12 2.34
C ILE A 96 11.88 6.71 2.94
N GLY A 97 12.93 5.90 3.13
CA GLY A 97 14.22 6.33 3.66
C GLY A 97 14.92 7.37 2.77
N GLU A 98 14.93 7.15 1.46
CA GLU A 98 15.51 8.07 0.47
C GLU A 98 14.79 9.43 0.42
N HIS A 99 13.52 9.45 0.83
CA HIS A 99 12.69 10.66 0.90
C HIS A 99 12.61 11.25 2.32
N GLY A 100 13.52 10.89 3.21
CA GLY A 100 13.68 11.52 4.53
C GLY A 100 12.88 10.89 5.67
N GLY A 101 12.23 9.74 5.44
CA GLY A 101 11.47 9.00 6.44
C GLY A 101 10.04 9.51 6.65
N LEU A 102 9.26 8.75 7.43
CA LEU A 102 7.88 9.12 7.73
C LEU A 102 7.80 10.35 8.64
N THR A 103 6.95 11.30 8.27
CA THR A 103 6.58 12.46 9.09
C THR A 103 5.06 12.54 9.24
N HIS A 104 4.55 13.53 9.97
CA HIS A 104 3.10 13.81 9.99
C HIS A 104 2.56 14.46 8.70
N THR A 105 3.45 14.85 7.78
CA THR A 105 3.08 15.30 6.43
C THR A 105 3.12 14.12 5.48
N ILE A 106 2.12 14.00 4.62
CA ILE A 106 2.06 12.93 3.64
C ILE A 106 3.13 13.12 2.57
N MET A 107 3.94 12.08 2.37
CA MET A 107 4.84 11.95 1.22
C MET A 107 4.18 11.02 0.21
N ARG A 108 4.35 11.28 -1.09
CA ARG A 108 3.64 10.57 -2.14
C ARG A 108 4.60 9.94 -3.14
N MET A 109 4.43 8.64 -3.34
CA MET A 109 5.05 7.86 -4.40
C MET A 109 4.08 7.78 -5.58
N GLY A 110 4.54 8.14 -6.76
CA GLY A 110 3.76 8.07 -8.00
C GLY A 110 3.80 6.71 -8.67
N ALA A 111 2.96 6.53 -9.69
CA ALA A 111 2.90 5.30 -10.48
C ALA A 111 4.25 4.95 -11.15
N ASP A 112 5.00 5.93 -11.64
CA ASP A 112 6.28 5.69 -12.33
C ASP A 112 7.35 5.12 -11.38
N GLU A 113 7.33 5.52 -10.11
CA GLU A 113 8.24 5.00 -9.09
C GLU A 113 7.82 3.60 -8.66
N ALA A 114 6.52 3.39 -8.41
CA ALA A 114 5.98 2.09 -8.06
C ALA A 114 6.12 1.06 -9.20
N ALA A 115 6.06 1.48 -10.47
CA ALA A 115 6.20 0.63 -11.66
C ALA A 115 7.60 0.00 -11.79
N GLN A 116 8.59 0.46 -11.03
CA GLN A 116 9.90 -0.20 -10.95
C GLN A 116 9.83 -1.54 -10.20
N HIS A 117 8.77 -1.76 -9.42
CA HIS A 117 8.59 -2.93 -8.56
C HIS A 117 7.29 -3.70 -8.81
N LEU A 118 6.28 -3.04 -9.37
CA LEU A 118 4.95 -3.60 -9.64
C LEU A 118 4.62 -3.57 -11.12
N ALA A 119 3.91 -4.57 -11.61
CA ALA A 119 3.44 -4.63 -12.98
C ALA A 119 2.33 -3.61 -13.25
N LEU A 120 2.27 -3.11 -14.48
CA LEU A 120 1.10 -2.35 -14.94
C LEU A 120 -0.08 -3.28 -15.17
N CYS A 121 -1.26 -2.91 -14.68
CA CYS A 121 -2.47 -3.70 -14.90
C CYS A 121 -2.77 -3.87 -16.40
N GLY A 122 -3.16 -5.09 -16.79
CA GLY A 122 -3.49 -5.41 -18.17
C GLY A 122 -2.29 -5.59 -19.11
N VAL A 123 -1.06 -5.44 -18.61
CA VAL A 123 0.15 -5.91 -19.30
C VAL A 123 0.46 -7.28 -18.72
N LEU A 124 0.14 -8.33 -19.47
CA LEU A 124 0.59 -9.69 -19.12
C LEU A 124 2.13 -9.69 -19.07
N ALA A 125 2.68 -10.11 -17.93
CA ALA A 125 4.08 -10.51 -17.83
C ALA A 125 4.32 -11.79 -18.63
#